data_AF-A0A2E0YXN6-F1
#
_entry.id   AF-A0A2E0YXN6-F1
#
_cell.length_a   1.000
_cell.length_b   1.000
_cell.length_c   1.000
_cell.angle_alpha   90.00
_cell.angle_beta   90.00
_cell.angle_gamma   90.00
#
_symmetry.space_group_name_H-M   'P 1'
#
loop_
_entity.id
_entity.type
_entity.pdbx_description
1 polymer ?
#
loop_
_entity_poly.entity_id
_entity_poly.type
_entity_poly.pdbx_seq_one_letter_code
_entity_poly.pdbx_strand_id
1 'polypeptide(L)'
;MPGGEVADEAEATAVQETAYTPQQGLSDKERFREVLYLLEEGEPGHARVELSLYLQSQPNSEVGRDLLRQIDLPADEYFPPQYREIELTSGWSLSSVSQHYLGSVFKFHALAKYNGIAEPRKLTAGQTIRVPLTAEARVAFAADDATETQPQMPATEPAEPALEAESPPAAEPADEAQAVSEVEVSAEPQAMPAAEPATPPPQPQPAVEAAAVSAPAAAQVPLSSERVEALHREALNAYRAQDLDRAISLWDEVLAADPDHENARLYRSQAVELRRKLSNLL
;
A
#
# COMPACT_ATOMS: atom_id res chain seq x y z
N MET A 1 23.27 -43.56 36.17
CA MET A 1 23.20 -42.09 36.24
C MET A 1 24.46 -41.53 35.59
N PRO A 2 24.43 -40.48 34.75
CA PRO A 2 23.29 -39.64 34.36
C PRO A 2 23.17 -39.47 32.82
N GLY A 3 22.15 -38.71 32.38
CA GLY A 3 21.89 -38.32 31.00
C GLY A 3 20.43 -38.62 30.69
N GLY A 4 19.47 -37.77 31.06
CA GLY A 4 19.46 -36.33 30.90
C GLY A 4 18.25 -36.06 30.03
N GLU A 5 17.23 -35.46 30.63
CA GLU A 5 15.97 -35.01 30.02
C GLU A 5 16.17 -34.57 28.55
N VAL A 6 15.50 -35.24 27.63
CA VAL A 6 15.05 -34.64 26.37
C VAL A 6 13.55 -34.49 26.48
N ALA A 7 13.16 -33.56 27.34
CA ALA A 7 11.79 -33.10 27.51
C ALA A 7 11.80 -31.58 27.33
N ASP A 8 12.17 -31.10 26.15
CA ASP A 8 11.97 -29.71 25.74
C ASP A 8 12.30 -29.55 24.24
N GLU A 9 11.33 -29.81 23.34
CA GLU A 9 11.30 -29.24 21.97
C GLU A 9 9.97 -29.59 21.27
N ALA A 10 8.89 -29.50 22.03
CA ALA A 10 7.54 -29.51 21.50
C ALA A 10 6.69 -28.50 22.27
N GLU A 11 7.21 -27.28 22.45
CA GLU A 11 6.36 -26.09 22.52
C GLU A 11 5.86 -25.88 21.08
N ALA A 12 4.84 -26.61 20.62
CA ALA A 12 3.46 -26.21 20.87
C ALA A 12 3.35 -24.69 20.80
N THR A 13 3.48 -24.15 19.58
CA THR A 13 2.89 -22.86 19.21
C THR A 13 1.37 -23.04 19.30
N ALA A 14 0.87 -23.11 20.53
CA ALA A 14 -0.51 -22.99 20.86
C ALA A 14 -0.89 -21.57 20.47
N VAL A 15 -1.42 -21.43 19.25
CA VAL A 15 -2.20 -20.29 18.85
C VAL A 15 -3.28 -20.16 19.92
N GLN A 16 -3.13 -19.19 20.80
CA GLN A 16 -4.16 -18.85 21.77
C GLN A 16 -5.41 -18.58 20.92
N GLU A 17 -6.40 -19.46 21.01
CA GLU A 17 -7.74 -19.23 20.46
C GLU A 17 -8.38 -18.09 21.27
N THR A 18 -7.92 -16.87 21.06
CA THR A 18 -8.70 -15.68 21.31
C THR A 18 -9.97 -15.85 20.47
N ALA A 19 -11.11 -16.01 21.16
CA ALA A 19 -12.40 -16.13 20.51
C ALA A 19 -12.75 -14.78 19.87
N TYR A 20 -12.32 -14.58 18.63
CA TYR A 20 -12.64 -13.38 17.87
C TYR A 20 -14.13 -13.39 17.48
N THR A 21 -14.81 -12.30 17.77
CA THR A 21 -16.21 -12.10 17.35
C THR A 21 -16.26 -11.16 16.16
N PRO A 22 -17.05 -11.48 15.12
CA PRO A 22 -17.19 -10.60 13.98
C PRO A 22 -17.87 -9.29 14.37
N GLN A 23 -17.39 -8.20 13.79
CA GLN A 23 -17.99 -6.88 13.80
C GLN A 23 -19.35 -6.90 13.10
N GLN A 24 -20.31 -6.24 13.74
CA GLN A 24 -21.69 -6.19 13.28
C GLN A 24 -21.94 -4.93 12.45
N GLY A 25 -22.82 -5.03 11.45
CA GLY A 25 -23.30 -3.88 10.68
C GLY A 25 -22.37 -3.40 9.56
N LEU A 26 -21.26 -4.08 9.28
CA LEU A 26 -20.41 -3.76 8.14
C LEU A 26 -21.03 -4.26 6.83
N SER A 27 -20.95 -3.44 5.77
CA SER A 27 -21.17 -3.90 4.40
C SER A 27 -20.04 -4.81 3.94
N ASP A 28 -20.24 -5.56 2.85
CA ASP A 28 -19.20 -6.44 2.31
C ASP A 28 -17.90 -5.71 1.96
N LYS A 29 -18.00 -4.49 1.42
CA LYS A 29 -16.83 -3.68 1.05
C LYS A 29 -16.07 -3.23 2.30
N GLU A 30 -16.80 -2.79 3.32
CA GLU A 30 -16.21 -2.35 4.59
C GLU A 30 -15.56 -3.52 5.31
N ARG A 31 -16.24 -4.68 5.36
CA ARG A 31 -15.72 -5.91 5.92
C ARG A 31 -14.44 -6.36 5.22
N PHE A 32 -14.42 -6.34 3.89
CA PHE A 32 -13.22 -6.69 3.15
C PHE A 32 -12.06 -5.72 3.46
N ARG A 33 -12.33 -4.42 3.58
CA ARG A 33 -11.32 -3.44 3.98
C ARG A 33 -10.81 -3.70 5.41
N GLU A 34 -11.71 -4.06 6.32
CA GLU A 34 -11.36 -4.42 7.69
C GLU A 34 -10.45 -5.66 7.74
N VAL A 35 -10.75 -6.69 6.92
CA VAL A 35 -9.88 -7.87 6.78
C VAL A 35 -8.46 -7.46 6.40
N LEU A 36 -8.30 -6.57 5.41
CA LEU A 36 -6.97 -6.11 5.00
C LEU A 36 -6.26 -5.37 6.12
N TYR A 37 -6.96 -4.48 6.83
CA TYR A 37 -6.42 -3.77 7.98
C TYR A 37 -5.96 -4.73 9.08
N LEU A 38 -6.77 -5.72 9.45
CA LEU A 38 -6.43 -6.71 10.47
C LEU A 38 -5.21 -7.56 10.07
N LEU A 39 -5.10 -7.94 8.80
CA LEU A 39 -3.93 -8.68 8.30
C LEU A 39 -2.65 -7.83 8.31
N GLU A 40 -2.77 -6.52 8.10
CA GLU A 40 -1.66 -5.57 8.15
C GLU A 40 -1.18 -5.26 9.59
N GLU A 41 -2.10 -5.33 10.57
CA GLU A 41 -1.81 -5.19 12.01
C GLU A 41 -1.27 -6.49 12.63
N GLY A 42 -1.26 -7.61 11.89
CA GLY A 42 -0.79 -8.89 12.41
C GLY A 42 -1.84 -9.68 13.19
N GLU A 43 -3.13 -9.45 12.94
CA GLU A 43 -4.27 -10.13 13.57
C GLU A 43 -4.98 -11.11 12.58
N PRO A 44 -4.31 -12.18 12.12
CA PRO A 44 -4.89 -13.11 11.13
C PRO A 44 -6.08 -13.89 11.70
N GLY A 45 -6.12 -14.13 13.02
CA GLY A 45 -7.25 -14.81 13.68
C GLY A 45 -8.55 -14.01 13.57
N HIS A 46 -8.50 -12.70 13.83
CA HIS A 46 -9.66 -11.82 13.68
C HIS A 46 -10.05 -11.67 12.20
N ALA A 47 -9.04 -11.45 11.34
CA ALA A 47 -9.23 -11.33 9.89
C ALA A 47 -9.92 -12.57 9.31
N ARG A 48 -9.59 -13.77 9.79
CA ARG A 48 -10.22 -15.03 9.37
C ARG A 48 -11.73 -15.05 9.62
N VAL A 49 -12.16 -14.57 10.78
CA VAL A 49 -13.58 -14.55 11.18
C VAL A 49 -14.35 -13.59 10.28
N GLU A 50 -13.83 -12.38 10.06
CA GLU A 50 -14.43 -11.42 9.14
C GLU A 50 -14.46 -11.94 7.69
N LEU A 51 -13.35 -12.49 7.23
CA LEU A 51 -13.22 -12.98 5.86
C LEU A 51 -14.17 -14.16 5.58
N SER A 52 -14.42 -15.00 6.58
CA SER A 52 -15.39 -16.09 6.50
C SER A 52 -16.82 -15.59 6.32
N LEU A 53 -17.19 -14.47 6.95
CA LEU A 53 -18.50 -13.84 6.72
C LEU A 53 -18.56 -13.13 5.37
N TYR A 54 -17.48 -12.48 4.94
CA TYR A 54 -17.41 -11.88 3.61
C TYR A 54 -17.62 -12.93 2.51
N LEU A 55 -16.99 -14.11 2.64
CA LEU A 55 -17.14 -15.21 1.68
C LEU A 55 -18.53 -15.87 1.70
N GLN A 56 -19.29 -15.77 2.79
CA GLN A 56 -20.69 -16.21 2.81
C GLN A 56 -21.57 -15.33 1.93
N SER A 57 -21.30 -14.01 1.89
CA SER A 57 -21.98 -13.08 0.97
C SER A 57 -21.42 -13.20 -0.46
N GLN A 58 -20.11 -13.36 -0.60
CA GLN A 58 -19.38 -13.38 -1.88
C GLN A 58 -18.60 -14.69 -2.10
N PRO A 59 -19.28 -15.83 -2.33
CA PRO A 59 -18.63 -17.15 -2.43
C PRO A 59 -17.70 -17.31 -3.65
N ASN A 60 -17.90 -16.47 -4.66
CA ASN A 60 -17.11 -16.45 -5.90
C ASN A 60 -15.94 -15.45 -5.85
N SER A 61 -15.69 -14.79 -4.72
CA SER A 61 -14.56 -13.87 -4.58
C SER A 61 -13.25 -14.66 -4.56
N GLU A 62 -12.54 -14.67 -5.70
CA GLU A 62 -11.23 -15.35 -5.80
C GLU A 62 -10.23 -14.78 -4.80
N VAL A 63 -10.19 -13.45 -4.67
CA VAL A 63 -9.32 -12.75 -3.73
C VAL A 63 -9.63 -13.13 -2.29
N GLY A 64 -10.91 -13.19 -1.90
CA GLY A 64 -11.27 -13.57 -0.54
C GLY A 64 -10.87 -15.02 -0.22
N ARG A 65 -11.02 -15.94 -1.17
CA ARG A 65 -10.61 -17.34 -1.01
C ARG A 65 -9.10 -17.49 -0.95
N ASP A 66 -8.39 -16.68 -1.72
CA ASP A 66 -6.93 -16.65 -1.71
C ASP A 66 -6.39 -16.12 -0.38
N LEU A 67 -6.91 -14.99 0.12
CA LEU A 67 -6.55 -14.46 1.44
C LEU A 67 -6.83 -15.47 2.56
N LEU A 68 -7.96 -16.18 2.51
CA LEU A 68 -8.25 -17.22 3.50
C LEU A 68 -7.23 -18.36 3.44
N ARG A 69 -6.84 -18.76 2.24
CA ARG A 69 -5.76 -19.75 2.04
C ARG A 69 -4.44 -19.26 2.61
N GLN A 70 -4.09 -17.98 2.45
CA GLN A 70 -2.87 -17.41 3.02
C GLN A 70 -2.87 -17.41 4.56
N ILE A 71 -4.04 -17.20 5.17
CA ILE A 71 -4.21 -17.27 6.63
C ILE A 71 -4.04 -18.72 7.11
N ASP A 72 -4.77 -19.65 6.49
CA ASP A 72 -4.89 -21.03 6.95
C ASP A 72 -3.65 -21.90 6.62
N LEU A 73 -2.98 -21.67 5.48
CA LEU A 73 -1.82 -22.46 5.07
C LEU A 73 -0.50 -21.91 5.67
N PRO A 74 0.46 -22.77 6.01
CA PRO A 74 1.81 -22.33 6.34
C PRO A 74 2.49 -21.69 5.11
N ALA A 75 3.46 -20.80 5.37
CA ALA A 75 4.12 -20.05 4.30
C ALA A 75 4.86 -20.96 3.30
N ASP A 76 5.48 -22.03 3.79
CA ASP A 76 6.26 -22.99 3.00
C ASP A 76 5.40 -23.87 2.09
N GLU A 77 4.10 -23.95 2.35
CA GLU A 77 3.13 -24.65 1.49
C GLU A 77 2.50 -23.69 0.47
N TYR A 78 2.38 -22.40 0.83
CA TYR A 78 1.84 -21.38 -0.05
C TYR A 78 2.84 -20.93 -1.14
N PHE A 79 4.12 -20.82 -0.79
CA PHE A 79 5.19 -20.40 -1.69
C PHE A 79 6.27 -21.47 -1.86
N PRO A 80 6.96 -21.48 -3.02
CA PRO A 80 8.12 -22.34 -3.19
C PRO A 80 9.25 -21.97 -2.21
N PRO A 81 10.11 -22.94 -1.84
CA PRO A 81 11.23 -22.69 -0.94
C PRO A 81 12.36 -21.89 -1.59
N GLN A 82 12.38 -21.76 -2.91
CA GLN A 82 13.37 -20.94 -3.60
C GLN A 82 12.96 -19.47 -3.51
N TYR A 83 13.90 -18.61 -3.14
CA TYR A 83 13.69 -17.17 -3.03
C TYR A 83 14.87 -16.39 -3.63
N ARG A 84 14.62 -15.11 -3.92
CA ARG A 84 15.64 -14.10 -4.18
C ARG A 84 15.45 -12.98 -3.16
N GLU A 85 16.57 -12.50 -2.62
CA GLU A 85 16.57 -11.41 -1.65
C GLU A 85 16.57 -10.06 -2.37
N ILE A 86 15.81 -9.11 -1.85
CA ILE A 86 15.79 -7.72 -2.30
C ILE A 86 15.97 -6.80 -1.09
N GLU A 87 16.55 -5.63 -1.31
CA GLU A 87 16.55 -4.55 -0.33
C GLU A 87 15.31 -3.67 -0.53
N LEU A 88 14.53 -3.48 0.53
CA LEU A 88 13.31 -2.69 0.46
C LEU A 88 13.65 -1.21 0.23
N THR A 89 13.28 -0.66 -0.91
CA THR A 89 13.48 0.77 -1.20
C THR A 89 12.58 1.64 -0.32
N SER A 90 13.02 2.86 -0.02
CA SER A 90 12.19 3.85 0.70
C SER A 90 10.85 4.05 0.01
N GLY A 91 9.75 3.91 0.75
CA GLY A 91 8.38 4.04 0.25
C GLY A 91 7.75 2.76 -0.31
N TRP A 92 8.51 1.66 -0.44
CA TRP A 92 7.92 0.37 -0.80
C TRP A 92 7.30 -0.33 0.42
N SER A 93 6.08 -0.83 0.25
CA SER A 93 5.39 -1.68 1.24
C SER A 93 5.42 -3.15 0.82
N LEU A 94 5.09 -4.09 1.71
CA LEU A 94 4.93 -5.50 1.34
C LEU A 94 3.86 -5.71 0.26
N SER A 95 2.81 -4.88 0.24
CA SER A 95 1.79 -4.87 -0.80
C SER A 95 2.37 -4.45 -2.14
N SER A 96 3.26 -3.44 -2.16
CA SER A 96 3.99 -3.02 -3.36
C SER A 96 4.91 -4.13 -3.88
N VAL A 97 5.69 -4.76 -2.99
CA VAL A 97 6.56 -5.90 -3.31
C VAL A 97 5.74 -7.06 -3.89
N SER A 98 4.62 -7.39 -3.25
CA SER A 98 3.75 -8.49 -3.69
C SER A 98 3.08 -8.20 -5.03
N GLN A 99 2.70 -6.95 -5.28
CA GLN A 99 2.15 -6.55 -6.57
C GLN A 99 3.19 -6.66 -7.67
N HIS A 100 4.41 -6.17 -7.43
CA HIS A 100 5.48 -6.16 -8.42
C HIS A 100 6.00 -7.56 -8.73
N TYR A 101 6.34 -8.34 -7.71
CA TYR A 101 6.97 -9.64 -7.90
C TYR A 101 5.98 -10.81 -7.93
N LEU A 102 4.87 -10.75 -7.20
CA LEU A 102 3.94 -11.88 -7.07
C LEU A 102 2.63 -11.67 -7.85
N GLY A 103 2.53 -10.54 -8.58
CA GLY A 103 1.40 -10.19 -9.43
C GLY A 103 0.12 -9.81 -8.68
N SER A 104 0.16 -9.67 -7.34
CA SER A 104 -1.01 -9.31 -6.56
C SER A 104 -0.64 -8.59 -5.26
N VAL A 105 -1.21 -7.41 -5.04
CA VAL A 105 -1.15 -6.69 -3.75
C VAL A 105 -1.58 -7.57 -2.58
N PHE A 106 -2.53 -8.49 -2.78
CA PHE A 106 -3.15 -9.29 -1.72
C PHE A 106 -2.26 -10.45 -1.23
N LYS A 107 -1.10 -10.69 -1.83
CA LYS A 107 -0.13 -11.70 -1.37
C LYS A 107 0.81 -11.20 -0.27
N PHE A 108 0.61 -9.97 0.20
CA PHE A 108 1.44 -9.35 1.25
C PHE A 108 1.45 -10.15 2.55
N HIS A 109 0.32 -10.76 2.94
CA HIS A 109 0.23 -11.51 4.18
C HIS A 109 1.03 -12.81 4.11
N ALA A 110 0.89 -13.57 3.02
CA ALA A 110 1.73 -14.74 2.80
C ALA A 110 3.22 -14.37 2.70
N LEU A 111 3.55 -13.24 2.06
CA LEU A 111 4.93 -12.77 1.98
C LEU A 111 5.49 -12.38 3.35
N ALA A 112 4.67 -11.75 4.20
CA ALA A 112 5.03 -11.44 5.58
C ALA A 112 5.33 -12.73 6.36
N LYS A 113 4.44 -13.72 6.29
CA LYS A 113 4.64 -15.05 6.91
C LYS A 113 5.91 -15.73 6.43
N TYR A 114 6.17 -15.69 5.12
CA TYR A 114 7.38 -16.25 4.50
C TYR A 114 8.67 -15.61 5.04
N ASN A 115 8.61 -14.34 5.44
CA ASN A 115 9.73 -13.60 6.00
C ASN A 115 9.74 -13.56 7.54
N GLY A 116 8.80 -14.24 8.21
CA GLY A 116 8.66 -14.19 9.67
C GLY A 116 8.26 -12.81 10.21
N ILE A 117 7.59 -11.99 9.40
CA ILE A 117 7.14 -10.66 9.78
C ILE A 117 5.73 -10.77 10.37
N ALA A 118 5.61 -10.48 11.67
CA ALA A 118 4.33 -10.49 12.38
C ALA A 118 3.42 -9.32 11.95
N GLU A 119 4.01 -8.13 11.78
CA GLU A 119 3.27 -6.89 11.51
C GLU A 119 3.72 -6.25 10.18
N PRO A 120 3.01 -6.50 9.08
CA PRO A 120 3.31 -5.95 7.76
C PRO A 120 3.41 -4.42 7.67
N ARG A 121 2.83 -3.68 8.63
CA ARG A 121 2.90 -2.21 8.64
C ARG A 121 4.17 -1.63 9.24
N LYS A 122 4.92 -2.40 10.03
CA LYS A 122 6.12 -1.92 10.74
C LYS A 122 7.41 -2.09 9.95
N LEU A 123 7.35 -2.29 8.64
CA LEU A 123 8.56 -2.46 7.82
C LEU A 123 9.39 -1.17 7.77
N THR A 124 10.71 -1.36 7.78
CA THR A 124 11.69 -0.28 7.67
C THR A 124 12.37 -0.35 6.30
N ALA A 125 12.54 0.80 5.65
CA ALA A 125 13.30 0.88 4.40
C ALA A 125 14.76 0.40 4.62
N GLY A 126 15.31 -0.29 3.63
CA GLY A 126 16.63 -0.93 3.68
C GLY A 126 16.60 -2.35 4.27
N GLN A 127 15.45 -2.84 4.73
CA GLN A 127 15.32 -4.22 5.18
C GLN A 127 15.44 -5.20 4.01
N THR A 128 16.23 -6.26 4.19
CA THR A 128 16.30 -7.37 3.23
C THR A 128 15.05 -8.24 3.34
N ILE A 129 14.33 -8.43 2.23
CA ILE A 129 13.12 -9.24 2.12
C ILE A 129 13.37 -10.40 1.15
N ARG A 130 13.00 -11.61 1.56
CA ARG A 130 13.00 -12.82 0.74
C ARG A 130 11.73 -12.86 -0.09
N VAL A 131 11.88 -12.76 -1.41
CA VAL A 131 10.78 -12.88 -2.37
C VAL A 131 10.81 -14.27 -2.99
N PRO A 132 9.74 -15.07 -2.87
CA PRO A 132 9.69 -16.42 -3.41
C PRO A 132 9.69 -16.43 -4.94
N LEU A 133 10.43 -17.36 -5.54
CA LEU A 133 10.66 -17.47 -7.00
C LEU A 133 9.50 -18.16 -7.74
N THR A 134 8.33 -17.51 -7.72
CA THR A 134 7.19 -17.89 -8.56
C THR A 134 7.43 -17.57 -10.04
N ALA A 135 6.51 -18.00 -10.92
CA ALA A 135 6.61 -17.68 -12.34
C ALA A 135 6.57 -16.16 -12.58
N GLU A 136 5.73 -15.45 -11.86
CA GLU A 136 5.60 -13.99 -11.90
C GLU A 136 6.88 -13.33 -11.38
N ALA A 137 7.44 -13.82 -10.28
CA ALA A 137 8.64 -13.24 -9.68
C ALA A 137 9.83 -13.32 -10.63
N ARG A 138 10.00 -14.46 -11.33
CA ARG A 138 11.07 -14.61 -12.33
C ARG A 138 10.94 -13.61 -13.47
N VAL A 139 9.72 -13.32 -13.92
CA VAL A 139 9.47 -12.33 -14.96
C VAL A 139 9.77 -10.92 -14.46
N ALA A 140 9.33 -10.58 -13.25
CA ALA A 140 9.61 -9.28 -12.64
C ALA A 140 11.11 -9.05 -12.44
N PHE A 141 11.82 -10.03 -11.88
CA PHE A 141 13.26 -9.97 -11.72
C PHE A 141 14.01 -9.80 -13.05
N ALA A 142 13.61 -10.54 -14.09
CA ALA A 142 14.21 -10.38 -15.42
C ALA A 142 13.98 -8.98 -16.02
N ALA A 143 12.84 -8.34 -15.71
CA ALA A 143 12.54 -6.98 -16.14
C ALA A 143 13.36 -5.93 -15.38
N ASP A 144 13.55 -6.08 -14.07
CA ASP A 144 14.43 -5.22 -13.27
C ASP A 144 15.88 -5.33 -13.73
N ASP A 145 16.42 -6.55 -13.86
CA ASP A 145 17.80 -6.78 -14.34
C ASP A 145 18.02 -6.17 -15.75
N ALA A 146 17.02 -6.22 -16.63
CA ALA A 146 17.08 -5.59 -17.96
C ALA A 146 17.00 -4.05 -17.92
N THR A 147 16.38 -3.49 -16.89
CA THR A 147 16.30 -2.04 -16.67
C THR A 147 17.61 -1.51 -16.08
N GLU A 148 18.25 -2.28 -15.19
CA GLU A 148 19.58 -1.98 -14.64
C GLU A 148 20.71 -2.14 -15.66
N THR A 149 20.57 -3.06 -16.63
CA THR A 149 21.59 -3.33 -17.66
C THR A 149 21.52 -2.39 -18.88
N GLN A 150 20.55 -1.47 -18.94
CA GLN A 150 20.57 -0.43 -19.98
C GLN A 150 21.80 0.46 -19.77
N PRO A 151 22.74 0.53 -20.74
CA PRO A 151 23.91 1.38 -20.60
C PRO A 151 23.42 2.80 -20.43
N GLN A 152 23.62 3.35 -19.23
CA GLN A 152 23.57 4.78 -19.01
C GLN A 152 24.46 5.39 -20.10
N MET A 153 23.84 6.04 -21.08
CA MET A 153 24.59 6.84 -22.04
C MET A 153 25.51 7.73 -21.21
N PRO A 154 26.84 7.67 -21.42
CA PRO A 154 27.77 8.36 -20.55
C PRO A 154 27.42 9.84 -20.58
N ALA A 155 26.97 10.35 -19.43
CA ALA A 155 27.05 11.76 -19.15
C ALA A 155 28.51 12.13 -19.42
N THR A 156 28.72 12.92 -20.46
CA THR A 156 30.04 13.40 -20.81
C THR A 156 30.46 14.31 -19.68
N GLU A 157 31.17 13.74 -18.72
CA GLU A 157 31.93 14.43 -17.69
C GLU A 157 33.14 15.06 -18.39
N PRO A 158 33.26 16.39 -18.45
CA PRO A 158 34.54 17.01 -18.77
C PRO A 158 35.43 16.83 -17.55
N ALA A 159 36.45 16.00 -17.75
CA ALA A 159 37.54 15.75 -16.83
C ALA A 159 38.03 17.00 -16.09
N GLU A 160 38.17 16.85 -14.79
CA GLU A 160 38.98 17.67 -13.90
C GLU A 160 40.43 17.79 -14.40
N PRO A 161 41.20 18.73 -13.83
CA PRO A 161 42.50 18.30 -13.35
C PRO A 161 42.66 18.53 -11.86
N ALA A 162 43.09 17.45 -11.23
CA ALA A 162 43.53 17.30 -9.86
C ALA A 162 44.65 18.25 -9.44
N LEU A 163 44.62 18.63 -8.16
CA LEU A 163 45.77 18.77 -7.25
C LEU A 163 45.28 18.25 -5.88
N GLU A 164 45.61 17.03 -5.45
CA GLU A 164 46.85 16.67 -4.71
C GLU A 164 46.94 17.46 -3.40
N ALA A 165 47.07 16.93 -2.18
CA ALA A 165 47.17 15.61 -1.55
C ALA A 165 46.68 15.88 -0.08
N GLU A 166 46.31 14.97 0.80
CA GLU A 166 47.14 13.98 1.51
C GLU A 166 46.29 13.62 2.76
N SER A 167 46.23 12.35 3.12
CA SER A 167 45.93 11.87 4.48
C SER A 167 47.16 11.07 4.92
N PRO A 168 47.43 10.74 6.22
CA PRO A 168 46.57 10.74 7.43
C PRO A 168 47.41 11.15 8.69
N PRO A 169 47.34 10.56 9.92
CA PRO A 169 46.27 9.94 10.74
C PRO A 169 46.18 10.47 12.21
N ALA A 170 45.18 9.98 12.95
CA ALA A 170 45.13 9.67 14.41
C ALA A 170 45.31 10.77 15.48
N ALA A 171 44.28 10.94 16.33
CA ALA A 171 44.38 10.84 17.80
C ALA A 171 43.03 11.19 18.49
N GLU A 172 42.37 10.20 19.08
CA GLU A 172 41.71 10.34 20.39
C GLU A 172 42.82 10.37 21.47
N PRO A 173 42.66 11.00 22.67
CA PRO A 173 41.52 10.80 23.57
C PRO A 173 41.03 12.01 24.40
N ALA A 174 39.87 11.79 25.05
CA ALA A 174 39.42 12.24 26.38
C ALA A 174 39.80 13.65 26.90
N ASP A 175 38.79 14.46 27.27
CA ASP A 175 38.62 14.83 28.68
C ASP A 175 37.22 15.40 28.97
N GLU A 176 36.84 15.16 30.22
CA GLU A 176 35.60 15.40 30.95
C GLU A 176 35.25 16.90 31.13
N ALA A 177 33.95 17.19 31.32
CA ALA A 177 33.39 18.07 32.36
C ALA A 177 32.11 18.83 31.93
N GLN A 178 30.99 18.26 32.36
CA GLN A 178 29.88 18.92 33.07
C GLN A 178 29.53 20.39 32.74
N ALA A 179 28.31 20.58 32.23
CA ALA A 179 27.43 21.63 32.72
C ALA A 179 25.98 21.14 32.70
N VAL A 180 25.51 20.75 33.88
CA VAL A 180 24.09 20.58 34.21
C VAL A 180 23.40 21.95 34.19
N SER A 181 22.21 22.01 33.59
CA SER A 181 21.19 23.00 33.93
C SER A 181 19.82 22.38 33.70
N GLU A 182 19.31 21.90 34.81
CA GLU A 182 17.96 21.53 35.16
C GLU A 182 17.04 22.76 35.15
N VAL A 183 15.88 22.70 34.48
CA VAL A 183 14.62 23.35 34.92
C VAL A 183 13.43 22.50 34.43
N GLU A 184 13.01 21.58 35.30
CA GLU A 184 11.64 21.32 35.79
C GLU A 184 10.46 22.01 35.03
N VAL A 185 9.62 21.26 34.30
CA VAL A 185 8.32 20.66 34.70
C VAL A 185 7.22 21.63 35.18
N SER A 186 6.12 21.67 34.44
CA SER A 186 4.71 21.58 34.91
C SER A 186 3.81 21.52 33.66
N ALA A 187 3.12 20.42 33.30
CA ALA A 187 2.05 19.69 33.99
C ALA A 187 0.86 20.63 34.35
N GLU A 188 -0.41 20.41 34.02
CA GLU A 188 -1.17 19.35 33.35
C GLU A 188 -2.64 19.89 33.24
N PRO A 189 -3.72 19.09 33.35
CA PRO A 189 -4.78 18.83 32.37
C PRO A 189 -6.07 19.68 32.56
N GLN A 190 -7.10 19.46 31.73
CA GLN A 190 -8.45 19.16 32.24
C GLN A 190 -9.50 18.77 31.18
N ALA A 191 -10.44 17.97 31.66
CA ALA A 191 -11.39 17.12 30.96
C ALA A 191 -12.75 17.78 30.60
N MET A 192 -13.57 16.97 29.93
CA MET A 192 -14.98 17.15 29.52
C MET A 192 -15.91 17.73 30.61
N PRO A 193 -17.11 18.25 30.25
CA PRO A 193 -18.30 17.38 30.35
C PRO A 193 -19.36 17.57 29.25
N ALA A 194 -20.28 16.60 29.20
CA ALA A 194 -21.36 16.38 28.23
C ALA A 194 -22.59 17.30 28.38
N ALA A 195 -23.36 17.48 27.29
CA ALA A 195 -24.84 17.35 27.24
C ALA A 195 -25.40 17.67 25.83
N GLU A 196 -26.17 16.74 25.25
CA GLU A 196 -27.23 16.98 24.24
C GLU A 196 -28.42 17.74 24.88
N PRO A 197 -29.41 18.34 24.17
CA PRO A 197 -30.07 17.80 22.96
C PRO A 197 -30.53 18.82 21.88
N ALA A 198 -31.16 18.26 20.83
CA ALA A 198 -32.28 18.79 20.04
C ALA A 198 -32.00 19.45 18.66
N THR A 199 -32.50 18.77 17.62
CA THR A 199 -32.94 19.36 16.33
C THR A 199 -34.33 20.00 16.49
N PRO A 200 -34.73 21.01 15.69
CA PRO A 200 -35.48 20.73 14.44
C PRO A 200 -35.22 21.79 13.30
N PRO A 201 -36.06 21.88 12.25
CA PRO A 201 -35.88 21.45 10.86
C PRO A 201 -35.37 22.55 9.88
N PRO A 202 -35.05 22.22 8.60
CA PRO A 202 -34.80 23.23 7.57
C PRO A 202 -36.10 23.94 7.15
N GLN A 203 -36.10 25.29 7.18
CA GLN A 203 -37.17 26.10 6.59
C GLN A 203 -37.00 26.19 5.06
N PRO A 204 -38.08 26.10 4.26
CA PRO A 204 -38.04 26.25 2.81
C PRO A 204 -38.52 27.65 2.41
N GLN A 205 -37.73 28.47 1.69
CA GLN A 205 -38.20 29.73 1.09
C GLN A 205 -37.32 30.18 -0.09
N PRO A 206 -37.86 30.97 -1.04
CA PRO A 206 -38.02 30.53 -2.43
C PRO A 206 -37.34 31.44 -3.47
N ALA A 207 -37.54 31.06 -4.73
CA ALA A 207 -37.15 31.73 -5.96
C ALA A 207 -37.25 33.27 -5.98
N VAL A 208 -36.24 33.91 -6.56
CA VAL A 208 -36.35 35.05 -7.50
C VAL A 208 -35.19 34.90 -8.50
N GLU A 209 -35.46 34.53 -9.75
CA GLU A 209 -35.88 35.40 -10.86
C GLU A 209 -34.67 35.91 -11.67
N ALA A 210 -34.83 35.77 -12.98
CA ALA A 210 -33.81 35.89 -14.00
C ALA A 210 -33.22 37.30 -14.10
N ALA A 211 -31.90 37.38 -14.29
CA ALA A 211 -31.26 38.49 -14.97
C ALA A 211 -30.03 37.98 -15.71
N ALA A 212 -30.13 37.98 -17.05
CA ALA A 212 -29.03 37.73 -17.95
C ALA A 212 -28.03 38.88 -17.90
N VAL A 213 -26.73 38.60 -17.70
CA VAL A 213 -25.63 39.41 -18.24
C VAL A 213 -24.40 38.52 -18.51
N SER A 214 -23.94 38.63 -19.75
CA SER A 214 -22.62 38.34 -20.34
C SER A 214 -21.51 37.69 -19.51
N ALA A 215 -20.87 36.70 -20.14
CA ALA A 215 -19.69 35.95 -19.71
C ALA A 215 -18.59 36.78 -19.01
N PRO A 216 -17.93 36.14 -18.03
CA PRO A 216 -16.48 36.10 -18.03
C PRO A 216 -15.94 34.68 -17.83
N ALA A 217 -14.64 34.54 -18.11
CA ALA A 217 -13.81 33.34 -18.00
C ALA A 217 -14.23 32.35 -16.89
N ALA A 218 -14.49 31.11 -17.30
CA ALA A 218 -14.86 30.01 -16.41
C ALA A 218 -13.73 29.72 -15.42
N ALA A 219 -13.84 30.33 -14.24
CA ALA A 219 -13.19 29.86 -13.04
C ALA A 219 -13.69 28.44 -12.79
N GLN A 220 -12.78 27.49 -12.90
CA GLN A 220 -13.01 26.08 -12.72
C GLN A 220 -13.52 25.85 -11.30
N VAL A 221 -14.81 25.53 -11.17
CA VAL A 221 -15.34 24.97 -9.93
C VAL A 221 -14.60 23.65 -9.75
N PRO A 222 -13.94 23.41 -8.59
CA PRO A 222 -13.35 22.09 -8.35
C PRO A 222 -14.49 21.07 -8.49
N LEU A 223 -14.33 20.13 -9.42
CA LEU A 223 -15.28 19.04 -9.55
C LEU A 223 -15.39 18.37 -8.18
N SER A 224 -16.60 18.23 -7.65
CA SER A 224 -16.82 17.58 -6.36
C SER A 224 -16.19 16.18 -6.37
N SER A 225 -15.64 15.73 -5.25
CA SER A 225 -14.96 14.43 -5.15
C SER A 225 -15.81 13.28 -5.71
N GLU A 226 -17.13 13.34 -5.52
CA GLU A 226 -18.10 12.39 -6.11
C GLU A 226 -18.09 12.36 -7.64
N ARG A 227 -17.89 13.52 -8.29
CA ARG A 227 -17.81 13.63 -9.75
C ARG A 227 -16.49 13.06 -10.27
N VAL A 228 -15.39 13.28 -9.54
CA VAL A 228 -14.08 12.68 -9.84
C VAL A 228 -14.15 11.15 -9.76
N GLU A 229 -14.76 10.61 -8.70
CA GLU A 229 -14.98 9.16 -8.56
C GLU A 229 -15.89 8.59 -9.65
N ALA A 230 -16.94 9.31 -10.05
CA ALA A 230 -17.84 8.90 -11.12
C ALA A 230 -17.11 8.82 -12.47
N LEU A 231 -16.30 9.82 -12.79
CA LEU A 231 -15.47 9.85 -14.00
C LEU A 231 -14.42 8.72 -13.98
N HIS A 232 -13.78 8.47 -12.83
CA HIS A 232 -12.83 7.38 -12.68
C HIS A 232 -13.49 6.02 -12.94
N ARG A 233 -14.71 5.80 -12.45
CA ARG A 233 -15.48 4.57 -12.69
C ARG A 233 -15.88 4.40 -14.16
N GLU A 234 -16.30 5.49 -14.82
CA GLU A 234 -16.63 5.47 -16.25
C GLU A 234 -15.38 5.13 -17.08
N ALA A 235 -14.23 5.70 -16.74
CA ALA A 235 -12.95 5.43 -17.41
C ALA A 235 -12.54 3.96 -17.29
N LEU A 236 -12.70 3.35 -16.11
CA LEU A 236 -12.43 1.92 -15.92
C LEU A 236 -13.36 1.04 -16.75
N ASN A 237 -14.63 1.42 -16.92
CA ASN A 237 -15.55 0.69 -17.79
C ASN A 237 -15.15 0.79 -19.26
N ALA A 238 -14.76 1.99 -19.73
CA ALA A 238 -14.25 2.19 -21.09
C ALA A 238 -12.97 1.38 -21.35
N TYR A 239 -12.05 1.36 -20.38
CA TYR A 239 -10.80 0.59 -20.46
C TYR A 239 -11.06 -0.92 -20.58
N ARG A 240 -12.00 -1.46 -19.78
CA ARG A 240 -12.43 -2.86 -19.87
C ARG A 240 -13.09 -3.19 -21.21
N ALA A 241 -13.78 -2.22 -21.82
CA ALA A 241 -14.34 -2.34 -23.16
C ALA A 241 -13.29 -2.19 -24.28
N GLN A 242 -12.00 -2.04 -23.95
CA GLN A 242 -10.91 -1.75 -24.88
C GLN A 242 -11.08 -0.43 -25.66
N ASP A 243 -11.98 0.44 -25.21
CA ASP A 243 -12.15 1.80 -25.72
C ASP A 243 -11.11 2.71 -25.05
N LEU A 244 -9.87 2.58 -25.53
CA LEU A 244 -8.71 3.24 -24.92
C LEU A 244 -8.76 4.75 -25.11
N ASP A 245 -9.27 5.24 -26.23
CA ASP A 245 -9.39 6.68 -26.48
C ASP A 245 -10.39 7.33 -25.52
N ARG A 246 -11.55 6.70 -25.31
CA ARG A 246 -12.53 7.17 -24.33
C ARG A 246 -11.99 7.09 -22.90
N ALA A 247 -11.30 6.00 -22.55
CA ALA A 247 -10.72 5.81 -21.22
C ALA A 247 -9.64 6.88 -20.91
N ILE A 248 -8.72 7.13 -21.84
CA ILE A 248 -7.68 8.17 -21.69
C ILE A 248 -8.32 9.55 -21.50
N SER A 249 -9.33 9.89 -22.31
CA SER A 249 -10.02 11.19 -22.20
C SER A 249 -10.67 11.39 -20.83
N LEU A 250 -11.32 10.35 -20.31
CA LEU A 250 -11.97 10.42 -19.00
C LEU A 250 -10.96 10.55 -17.85
N TRP A 251 -9.79 9.90 -17.95
CA TRP A 251 -8.73 10.10 -16.95
C TRP A 251 -8.02 11.45 -17.09
N ASP A 252 -7.91 12.02 -18.28
CA ASP A 252 -7.44 13.41 -18.45
C ASP A 252 -8.40 14.40 -17.77
N GLU A 253 -9.71 14.18 -17.84
CA GLU A 253 -10.71 14.97 -17.10
C GLU A 253 -10.57 14.81 -15.58
N VAL A 254 -10.30 13.59 -15.10
CA VAL A 254 -10.01 13.34 -13.67
C VAL A 254 -8.75 14.09 -13.22
N LEU A 255 -7.67 14.03 -14.00
CA LEU A 255 -6.39 14.66 -13.66
C LEU A 255 -6.42 16.19 -13.81
N ALA A 256 -7.32 16.73 -14.63
CA ALA A 256 -7.58 18.17 -14.69
C ALA A 256 -8.30 18.67 -13.41
N ALA A 257 -9.12 17.82 -12.80
CA ALA A 257 -9.83 18.11 -11.56
C ALA A 257 -8.96 17.91 -10.32
N ASP A 258 -8.26 16.79 -10.29
CA ASP A 258 -7.37 16.36 -9.22
C ASP A 258 -6.05 15.87 -9.83
N PRO A 259 -5.06 16.78 -9.94
CA PRO A 259 -3.74 16.41 -10.44
C PRO A 259 -3.05 15.34 -9.59
N ASP A 260 -3.47 15.16 -8.32
CA ASP A 260 -2.91 14.20 -7.35
C ASP A 260 -3.60 12.83 -7.31
N HIS A 261 -4.57 12.61 -8.18
CA HIS A 261 -5.28 11.33 -8.27
C HIS A 261 -4.39 10.19 -8.79
N GLU A 262 -3.70 9.48 -7.89
CA GLU A 262 -2.71 8.43 -8.18
C GLU A 262 -3.23 7.37 -9.16
N ASN A 263 -4.44 6.84 -8.92
CA ASN A 263 -5.02 5.81 -9.79
C ASN A 263 -5.24 6.30 -11.23
N ALA A 264 -5.67 7.54 -11.42
CA ALA A 264 -5.95 8.08 -12.75
C ALA A 264 -4.65 8.27 -13.55
N ARG A 265 -3.56 8.71 -12.90
CA ARG A 265 -2.24 8.79 -13.53
C ARG A 265 -1.75 7.42 -14.00
N LEU A 266 -1.84 6.41 -13.13
CA LEU A 266 -1.42 5.05 -13.41
C LEU A 266 -2.19 4.45 -14.61
N TYR A 267 -3.52 4.44 -14.54
CA TYR A 267 -4.34 3.83 -15.57
C TYR A 267 -4.29 4.58 -16.90
N ARG A 268 -4.19 5.91 -16.88
CA ARG A 268 -3.99 6.71 -18.10
C ARG A 268 -2.67 6.35 -18.80
N SER A 269 -1.58 6.19 -18.04
CA SER A 269 -0.29 5.75 -18.60
C SER A 269 -0.41 4.39 -19.28
N GLN A 270 -1.01 3.41 -18.59
CA GLN A 270 -1.24 2.06 -19.13
C GLN A 270 -2.08 2.08 -20.41
N ALA A 271 -3.16 2.87 -20.46
CA ALA A 271 -4.00 2.97 -21.64
C ALA A 271 -3.31 3.63 -22.82
N VAL A 272 -2.49 4.65 -22.60
CA VAL A 272 -1.68 5.26 -23.67
C VAL A 272 -0.68 4.25 -24.24
N GLU A 273 -0.02 3.47 -23.37
CA GLU A 273 0.93 2.44 -23.80
C GLU A 273 0.24 1.32 -24.57
N LEU A 274 -0.90 0.83 -24.08
CA LEU A 274 -1.68 -0.21 -24.74
C LEU A 274 -2.21 0.28 -26.10
N ARG A 275 -2.68 1.53 -26.20
CA ARG A 275 -3.12 2.14 -27.46
C ARG A 275 -1.97 2.20 -28.45
N ARG A 276 -0.78 2.63 -28.02
CA ARG A 276 0.43 2.66 -28.87
C ARG A 276 0.79 1.26 -29.39
N LYS A 277 0.74 0.24 -28.53
CA LYS A 277 1.00 -1.16 -28.93
C LYS A 277 0.00 -1.65 -29.99
N LEU A 278 -1.29 -1.35 -29.82
CA LEU A 278 -2.31 -1.68 -30.82
C LEU A 278 -2.14 -0.90 -32.12
N SER A 279 -1.72 0.37 -32.04
CA SER A 279 -1.46 1.22 -33.21
C SER A 279 -0.30 0.69 -34.06
N ASN A 280 0.72 0.10 -33.44
CA ASN A 280 1.88 -0.46 -34.12
C ASN A 280 1.63 -1.87 -34.71
N LEU A 281 0.46 -2.46 -34.47
CA LEU A 281 0.09 -3.80 -34.93
C LEU A 281 -0.79 -3.80 -36.19
N LEU A 282 -1.22 -2.62 -36.65
CA LEU A 282 -2.05 -2.37 -37.84
C LEU A 282 -1.20 -1.73 -38.94
#